data_AF-A0A8J7TVV5-F1
#
_entry.id   AF-A0A8J7TVV5-F1
#
_cell.length_a   1.000
_cell.length_b   1.000
_cell.length_c   1.000
_cell.angle_alpha   90.00
_cell.angle_beta   90.00
_cell.angle_gamma   90.00
#
_symmetry.space_group_name_H-M   'P 1'
#
loop_
_entity.id
_entity.type
_entity.pdbx_description
1 polymer ?
#
loop_
_entity_poly.entity_id
_entity_poly.type
_entity_poly.pdbx_seq_one_letter_code
_entity_poly.pdbx_strand_id
1 'polypeptide(L)'
;MKCLSALVASAVFAVAALAADVEIAGMKSKAPDGWKEEPPANEMRLAQFKLPKADGDPEDAQLIIYKFAGGSGTAEQNLQRQRAKFKPAEGKDKVEEKLDKIKVGTIEAPYQDLTGTFLSKFPPNAPTAKVTEKSNYRQLYVILVTD
;
A
#
# COMPACT_ATOMS: atom_id res chain seq x y z
N MET A 1 -51.07 32.76 5.48
CA MET A 1 -49.75 32.70 4.81
C MET A 1 -49.07 31.40 5.22
N LYS A 2 -48.82 30.47 4.29
CA LYS A 2 -48.14 29.20 4.57
C LYS A 2 -46.73 29.29 3.97
N CYS A 3 -45.70 29.28 4.81
CA CYS A 3 -44.31 29.14 4.36
C CYS A 3 -44.05 27.67 4.03
N LEU A 4 -43.69 27.38 2.78
CA LEU A 4 -43.07 26.10 2.41
C LEU A 4 -41.56 26.24 2.58
N SER A 5 -40.99 25.44 3.49
CA SER A 5 -39.54 25.21 3.55
C SER A 5 -39.23 23.98 2.68
N ALA A 6 -38.39 24.15 1.66
CA ALA A 6 -37.90 23.03 0.86
C ALA A 6 -36.63 22.45 1.52
N LEU A 7 -36.65 21.16 1.85
CA LEU A 7 -35.48 20.41 2.27
C LEU A 7 -34.79 19.87 1.01
N VAL A 8 -33.61 20.38 0.67
CA VAL A 8 -32.79 19.80 -0.41
C VAL A 8 -31.93 18.71 0.22
N ALA A 9 -32.33 17.45 0.01
CA ALA A 9 -31.48 16.31 0.30
C ALA A 9 -30.53 16.10 -0.89
N SER A 10 -29.30 16.58 -0.78
CA SER A 10 -28.24 16.24 -1.73
C SER A 10 -27.70 14.85 -1.40
N ALA A 11 -28.18 13.83 -2.13
CA ALA A 11 -27.54 12.52 -2.12
C ALA A 11 -26.25 12.59 -2.96
N VAL A 12 -25.09 12.61 -2.28
CA VAL A 12 -23.80 12.39 -2.94
C VAL A 12 -23.67 10.89 -3.18
N PHE A 13 -23.98 10.44 -4.40
CA PHE A 13 -23.58 9.12 -4.85
C PHE A 13 -22.08 9.15 -5.12
N ALA A 14 -21.29 8.59 -4.22
CA ALA A 14 -19.90 8.28 -4.50
C ALA A 14 -19.88 7.16 -5.55
N VAL A 15 -19.82 7.54 -6.83
CA VAL A 15 -19.50 6.60 -7.90
C VAL A 15 -18.09 6.11 -7.59
N ALA A 16 -17.96 4.83 -7.27
CA ALA A 16 -16.65 4.19 -7.25
C ALA A 16 -16.11 4.26 -8.69
N ALA A 17 -15.20 5.20 -8.95
CA ALA A 17 -14.47 5.20 -10.20
C ALA A 17 -13.73 3.87 -10.29
N LEU A 18 -14.01 3.10 -11.35
CA LEU A 18 -13.22 1.94 -11.69
C LEU A 18 -11.76 2.40 -11.80
N ALA A 19 -10.85 1.64 -11.18
CA ALA A 19 -9.43 1.94 -11.22
C ALA A 19 -8.96 2.13 -12.67
N ALA A 20 -8.32 3.26 -12.95
CA ALA A 20 -7.76 3.55 -14.25
C ALA A 20 -6.51 2.69 -14.51
N ASP A 21 -6.11 2.59 -15.78
CA ASP A 21 -4.83 1.97 -16.13
C ASP A 21 -3.68 2.77 -15.49
N VAL A 22 -2.81 2.10 -14.75
CA VAL A 22 -1.58 2.66 -14.19
C VAL A 22 -0.41 2.28 -15.08
N GLU A 23 0.42 3.25 -15.42
CA GLU A 23 1.70 2.98 -16.08
C GLU A 23 2.80 2.78 -15.04
N ILE A 24 3.43 1.61 -15.03
CA ILE A 24 4.48 1.21 -14.08
C ILE A 24 5.66 0.72 -14.91
N ALA A 25 6.82 1.38 -14.78
CA ALA A 25 8.03 1.00 -15.50
C ALA A 25 7.83 0.85 -17.03
N GLY A 26 7.05 1.76 -17.64
CA GLY A 26 6.71 1.73 -19.08
C GLY A 26 5.69 0.66 -19.48
N MET A 27 5.16 -0.11 -18.52
CA MET A 27 4.12 -1.11 -18.74
C MET A 27 2.77 -0.59 -18.24
N LYS A 28 1.70 -0.95 -18.93
CA LYS A 28 0.33 -0.65 -18.48
C LYS A 28 -0.20 -1.79 -17.61
N SER A 29 -0.79 -1.43 -16.47
CA SER A 29 -1.43 -2.35 -15.55
C SER A 29 -2.83 -1.85 -15.23
N LYS A 30 -3.80 -2.75 -15.16
CA LYS A 30 -5.15 -2.44 -14.72
C LYS A 30 -5.35 -3.04 -13.33
N ALA A 31 -5.88 -2.27 -12.38
CA ALA A 31 -6.18 -2.83 -11.09
C ALA A 31 -7.32 -3.86 -11.18
N PRO A 32 -7.29 -4.94 -10.39
CA PRO A 32 -8.38 -5.90 -10.32
C PRO A 32 -9.72 -5.26 -9.94
N ASP A 33 -10.82 -5.91 -10.34
CA ASP A 33 -12.15 -5.48 -9.96
C ASP A 33 -12.31 -5.43 -8.43
N GLY A 34 -13.04 -4.44 -7.94
CA GLY A 34 -13.26 -4.19 -6.51
C GLY A 34 -12.16 -3.38 -5.82
N TRP A 35 -11.00 -3.19 -6.45
CA TRP A 35 -9.99 -2.26 -5.94
C TRP A 35 -10.43 -0.83 -6.24
N LYS A 36 -10.32 0.04 -5.22
CA LYS A 36 -10.67 1.45 -5.35
C LYS A 36 -9.40 2.27 -5.45
N GLU A 37 -9.27 3.01 -6.55
CA GLU A 37 -8.21 4.01 -6.68
C GLU A 37 -8.44 5.18 -5.74
N GLU A 38 -7.37 5.66 -5.09
CA GLU A 38 -7.38 6.82 -4.22
C GLU A 38 -6.36 7.85 -4.72
N PRO A 39 -6.64 9.16 -4.54
CA PRO A 39 -5.64 10.19 -4.80
C PRO A 39 -4.34 9.90 -4.04
N PRO A 40 -3.17 9.91 -4.71
CA PRO A 40 -1.90 9.69 -4.03
C PRO A 40 -1.69 10.71 -2.90
N ALA A 41 -1.37 10.23 -1.70
CA ALA A 41 -1.26 11.08 -0.52
C ALA A 41 -0.07 12.08 -0.55
N ASN A 42 0.86 11.91 -1.49
CA ASN A 42 1.98 12.83 -1.76
C ASN A 42 2.60 12.52 -3.13
N GLU A 43 3.47 13.42 -3.60
CA GLU A 43 4.12 13.35 -4.92
C GLU A 43 5.05 12.14 -5.11
N MET A 44 5.51 11.48 -4.04
CA MET A 44 6.34 10.27 -4.17
C MET A 44 5.52 9.04 -4.56
N ARG A 45 4.20 9.08 -4.35
CA ARG A 45 3.29 8.00 -4.69
C ARG A 45 2.80 8.21 -6.12
N LEU A 46 3.16 7.28 -7.01
CA LEU A 46 2.67 7.26 -8.39
C LEU A 46 1.19 6.89 -8.43
N ALA A 47 0.80 5.89 -7.63
CA ALA A 47 -0.58 5.44 -7.51
C ALA A 47 -0.85 4.87 -6.12
N GLN A 48 -2.12 4.91 -5.70
CA GLN A 48 -2.58 4.39 -4.43
C GLN A 48 -3.95 3.73 -4.60
N PHE A 49 -4.12 2.55 -4.01
CA PHE A 49 -5.36 1.79 -4.05
C PHE A 49 -5.75 1.34 -2.66
N LYS A 50 -7.06 1.32 -2.42
CA LYS A 50 -7.69 0.70 -1.29
C LYS A 50 -8.38 -0.59 -1.73
N LEU A 51 -8.07 -1.68 -1.03
CA LEU A 51 -8.54 -3.02 -1.33
C LEU A 51 -9.49 -3.46 -0.22
N PRO A 52 -10.68 -3.97 -0.54
CA PRO A 52 -11.58 -4.51 0.47
C PRO A 52 -10.87 -5.55 1.33
N LYS A 53 -11.05 -5.45 2.65
CA LYS A 53 -10.54 -6.44 3.60
C LYS A 53 -11.09 -7.84 3.32
N ALA A 54 -10.28 -8.87 3.58
CA ALA A 54 -10.77 -10.24 3.58
C ALA A 54 -11.57 -10.55 4.86
N ASP A 55 -12.32 -11.64 4.86
CA ASP A 55 -13.02 -12.11 6.05
C ASP A 55 -12.03 -12.37 7.18
N GLY A 56 -12.27 -11.74 8.34
CA GLY A 56 -11.41 -11.82 9.52
C GLY A 56 -10.40 -10.67 9.66
N ASP A 57 -10.16 -9.89 8.61
CA ASP A 57 -9.24 -8.75 8.69
C ASP A 57 -9.90 -7.54 9.39
N PRO A 58 -9.16 -6.80 10.23
CA PRO A 58 -9.70 -5.65 10.95
C PRO A 58 -9.88 -4.43 10.05
N GLU A 59 -9.07 -4.30 9.00
CA GLU A 59 -8.99 -3.12 8.14
C GLU A 59 -8.81 -3.51 6.67
N ASP A 60 -9.22 -2.60 5.78
CA ASP A 60 -8.95 -2.69 4.34
C ASP A 60 -7.44 -2.62 4.07
N ALA A 61 -6.99 -3.34 3.04
CA ALA A 61 -5.59 -3.30 2.63
C ALA A 61 -5.31 -2.07 1.74
N GLN A 62 -4.03 -1.70 1.66
CA GLN A 62 -3.56 -0.60 0.83
C GLN A 62 -2.43 -1.08 -0.09
N LEU A 63 -2.54 -0.75 -1.38
CA LEU A 63 -1.42 -0.83 -2.31
C LEU A 63 -0.92 0.59 -2.59
N ILE A 64 0.39 0.77 -2.53
CA ILE A 64 1.04 2.01 -2.96
C ILE A 64 2.14 1.66 -3.95
N ILE A 65 2.12 2.34 -5.09
CA ILE A 65 3.19 2.29 -6.08
C ILE A 65 3.99 3.57 -5.92
N TYR A 66 5.28 3.42 -5.58
CA TYR A 66 6.21 4.54 -5.47
C TYR A 66 7.03 4.67 -6.75
N LYS A 67 7.34 5.91 -7.14
CA LYS A 67 8.31 6.21 -8.21
C LYS A 67 9.36 7.16 -7.66
N PHE A 68 10.62 6.74 -7.67
CA PHE A 68 11.73 7.53 -7.15
C PHE A 68 12.63 7.98 -8.31
N ALA A 69 12.47 9.22 -8.76
CA ALA A 69 13.20 9.76 -9.92
C ALA A 69 14.73 9.78 -9.74
N GLY A 70 15.23 9.83 -8.50
CA GLY A 70 16.66 9.76 -8.16
C GLY A 70 17.10 8.43 -7.55
N GLY A 71 16.25 7.40 -7.62
CA GLY A 71 16.47 6.11 -6.97
C GLY A 71 16.16 6.12 -5.46
N SER A 72 16.26 4.93 -4.82
CA SER A 72 15.96 4.72 -3.40
C SER A 72 17.02 3.89 -2.67
N GLY A 73 18.24 3.82 -3.22
CA GLY A 73 19.27 2.87 -2.82
C GLY A 73 19.13 1.52 -3.51
N THR A 74 19.94 0.54 -3.09
CA THR A 74 19.93 -0.81 -3.69
C THR A 74 18.65 -1.57 -3.35
N ALA A 75 18.35 -2.63 -4.11
CA ALA A 75 17.24 -3.52 -3.79
C ALA A 75 17.39 -4.11 -2.38
N GLU A 76 18.59 -4.59 -2.04
CA GLU A 76 18.92 -5.14 -0.72
C GLU A 76 18.65 -4.14 0.41
N GLN A 77 19.07 -2.88 0.26
CA GLN A 77 18.80 -1.82 1.25
C GLN A 77 17.29 -1.58 1.43
N ASN A 78 16.51 -1.66 0.36
CA ASN A 78 15.06 -1.51 0.43
C ASN A 78 14.41 -2.69 1.18
N LEU A 79 14.81 -3.93 0.87
CA LEU A 79 14.31 -5.13 1.53
C LEU A 79 14.58 -5.11 3.04
N GLN A 80 15.81 -4.75 3.44
CA GLN A 80 16.20 -4.62 4.85
C GLN A 80 15.38 -3.54 5.57
N ARG A 81 15.12 -2.39 4.93
CA ARG A 81 14.27 -1.34 5.50
C ARG A 81 12.83 -1.79 5.71
N GLN A 82 12.25 -2.56 4.80
CA GLN A 82 10.91 -3.10 4.98
C GLN A 82 10.88 -4.11 6.12
N ARG A 83 11.84 -5.03 6.16
CA ARG A 83 11.97 -6.02 7.23
C ARG A 83 12.11 -5.39 8.62
N ALA A 84 12.84 -4.27 8.73
CA ALA A 84 13.02 -3.52 9.97
C ALA A 84 11.73 -2.88 10.52
N LYS A 85 10.66 -2.79 9.72
CA LYS A 85 9.35 -2.32 10.17
C LYS A 85 8.53 -3.39 10.88
N PHE A 86 9.06 -4.60 11.03
CA PHE A 86 8.35 -5.73 11.63
C PHE A 86 9.09 -6.28 12.85
N LYS A 87 8.33 -6.56 13.90
CA LYS A 87 8.71 -7.45 15.01
C LYS A 87 8.10 -8.84 14.79
N PRO A 88 8.67 -9.91 15.38
CA PRO A 88 8.05 -11.22 15.36
C PRO A 88 6.59 -11.15 15.80
N ALA A 89 5.73 -11.97 15.20
CA ALA A 89 4.37 -12.13 15.71
C ALA A 89 4.38 -12.71 17.13
N GLU A 90 3.27 -12.59 17.85
CA GLU A 90 3.14 -13.17 19.19
C GLU A 90 3.42 -14.67 19.16
N GLY A 91 4.26 -15.14 20.09
CA GLY A 91 4.68 -16.54 20.16
C GLY A 91 5.69 -16.98 19.10
N LYS A 92 6.29 -16.04 18.33
CA LYS A 92 7.34 -16.33 17.34
C LYS A 92 8.68 -15.70 17.77
N ASP A 93 9.77 -16.40 17.48
CA ASP A 93 11.13 -15.91 17.79
C ASP A 93 11.68 -14.96 16.71
N LYS A 94 11.15 -15.07 15.48
CA LYS A 94 11.57 -14.28 14.32
C LYS A 94 10.36 -13.84 13.51
N VAL A 95 10.51 -12.73 12.78
CA VAL A 95 9.52 -12.37 11.74
C VAL A 95 9.59 -13.40 10.65
N GLU A 96 8.42 -13.74 10.11
CA GLU A 96 8.29 -14.62 8.98
C GLU A 96 8.57 -13.80 7.72
N GLU A 97 9.63 -14.16 7.01
CA GLU A 97 10.10 -13.49 5.81
C GLU A 97 10.37 -14.52 4.72
N LYS A 98 9.75 -14.34 3.56
CA LYS A 98 10.06 -15.07 2.35
C LYS A 98 10.60 -14.11 1.30
N LEU A 99 11.73 -14.48 0.72
CA LEU A 99 12.35 -13.77 -0.40
C LEU A 99 12.30 -14.68 -1.63
N ASP A 100 11.69 -14.18 -2.69
CA ASP A 100 11.61 -14.84 -4.00
C ASP A 100 11.95 -13.84 -5.11
N LYS A 101 11.90 -14.31 -6.35
CA LYS A 101 11.88 -13.48 -7.54
C LYS A 101 10.58 -13.70 -8.29
N ILE A 102 10.01 -12.62 -8.81
CA ILE A 102 8.84 -12.66 -9.67
C ILE A 102 9.14 -11.96 -11.00
N LYS A 103 8.43 -12.35 -12.04
CA LYS A 103 8.49 -11.68 -13.34
C LYS A 103 7.31 -10.73 -13.47
N VAL A 104 7.59 -9.44 -13.59
CA VAL A 104 6.60 -8.38 -13.84
C VAL A 104 6.81 -7.86 -15.26
N GLY A 105 5.96 -8.31 -16.19
CA GLY A 105 6.16 -8.11 -17.62
C GLY A 105 7.50 -8.69 -18.08
N THR A 106 8.45 -7.83 -18.46
CA THR A 106 9.81 -8.23 -18.87
C THR A 106 10.85 -8.12 -17.75
N ILE A 107 10.50 -7.55 -16.59
CA ILE A 107 11.42 -7.26 -15.49
C ILE A 107 11.40 -8.42 -14.49
N GLU A 108 12.57 -8.99 -14.19
CA GLU A 108 12.75 -9.86 -13.02
C GLU A 108 12.95 -8.99 -11.78
N ALA A 109 12.10 -9.19 -10.77
CA ALA A 109 12.03 -8.32 -9.60
C ALA A 109 12.13 -9.14 -8.30
N PRO A 110 12.88 -8.67 -7.29
CA PRO A 110 12.79 -9.20 -5.94
C PRO A 110 11.37 -9.06 -5.40
N TYR A 111 10.90 -10.12 -4.75
CA TYR A 111 9.62 -10.19 -4.06
C TYR A 111 9.87 -10.57 -2.60
N GLN A 112 9.31 -9.78 -1.68
CA GLN A 112 9.41 -9.99 -0.25
C GLN A 112 8.01 -10.09 0.34
N ASP A 113 7.80 -11.17 1.10
CA ASP A 113 6.58 -11.44 1.84
C ASP A 113 6.92 -11.45 3.34
N LEU A 114 6.39 -10.47 4.06
CA LEU A 114 6.62 -10.30 5.49
C LEU A 114 5.34 -10.53 6.26
N THR A 115 5.39 -11.35 7.31
CA THR A 115 4.31 -11.49 8.28
C THR A 115 4.85 -11.31 9.70
N GLY A 116 4.18 -10.47 10.49
CA GLY A 116 4.57 -10.18 11.87
C GLY A 116 3.77 -9.05 12.50
N THR A 117 4.34 -8.43 13.52
CA THR A 117 3.79 -7.21 14.12
C THR A 117 4.37 -6.00 13.42
N PHE A 118 3.56 -5.28 12.64
CA PHE A 118 3.99 -4.11 11.89
C PHE A 118 4.07 -2.87 12.79
N LEU A 119 5.20 -2.17 12.71
CA LEU A 119 5.49 -0.93 13.44
C LEU A 119 5.07 0.26 12.59
N SER A 120 3.76 0.55 12.60
CA SER A 120 3.20 1.68 11.86
C SER A 120 3.64 3.01 12.49
N LYS A 121 4.21 3.89 11.68
CA LYS A 121 4.71 5.20 12.12
C LYS A 121 4.36 6.27 11.10
N PHE A 122 3.70 7.34 11.54
CA PHE A 122 3.39 8.49 10.69
C PHE A 122 3.55 9.82 11.47
N PRO A 123 4.25 10.82 10.91
CA PRO A 123 5.07 10.76 9.69
C PRO A 123 6.28 9.81 9.87
N PRO A 124 6.70 9.05 8.84
CA PRO A 124 7.72 8.00 8.98
C PRO A 124 9.06 8.50 9.55
N ASN A 125 9.46 9.71 9.14
CA ASN A 125 10.77 10.28 9.47
C ASN A 125 10.75 11.22 10.69
N ALA A 126 9.59 11.43 11.32
CA ALA A 126 9.52 12.29 12.50
C ALA A 126 10.10 11.55 13.74
N PRO A 127 11.05 12.15 14.48
CA PRO A 127 11.62 11.51 15.67
C PRO A 127 10.58 11.21 16.76
N THR A 128 9.56 12.06 16.84
CA THR A 128 8.51 12.01 17.87
C THR A 128 7.22 11.31 17.39
N ALA A 129 7.18 10.79 16.17
CA ALA A 129 5.99 10.11 15.68
C ALA A 129 5.73 8.83 16.50
N LYS A 130 4.49 8.71 16.98
CA LYS A 130 4.01 7.54 17.69
C LYS A 130 4.13 6.30 16.79
N VAL A 131 4.64 5.22 17.35
CA VAL A 131 4.62 3.90 16.74
C VAL A 131 3.36 3.18 17.24
N THR A 132 2.52 2.76 16.31
CA THR A 132 1.36 1.89 16.58
C THR A 132 1.68 0.50 16.05
N GLU A 133 1.56 -0.50 16.92
CA GLU A 133 1.75 -1.89 16.54
C GLU A 133 0.47 -2.47 15.92
N LYS A 134 0.62 -3.13 14.78
CA LYS A 134 -0.44 -3.91 14.13
C LYS A 134 -0.05 -5.37 14.13
N SER A 135 -0.67 -6.17 14.99
CA SER A 135 -0.42 -7.61 15.09
C SER A 135 -0.90 -8.34 13.83
N ASN A 136 -0.26 -9.47 13.51
CA ASN A 136 -0.63 -10.35 12.39
C ASN A 136 -0.74 -9.62 11.03
N TYR A 137 0.11 -8.62 10.81
CA TYR A 137 0.13 -7.84 9.59
C TYR A 137 0.99 -8.53 8.53
N ARG A 138 0.52 -8.51 7.27
CA ARG A 138 1.27 -9.00 6.11
C ARG A 138 1.60 -7.87 5.14
N GLN A 139 2.83 -7.81 4.66
CA GLN A 139 3.25 -6.89 3.62
C GLN A 139 3.91 -7.64 2.48
N LEU A 140 3.42 -7.38 1.26
CA LEU A 140 4.08 -7.78 0.02
C LEU A 140 4.84 -6.59 -0.54
N TYR A 141 6.09 -6.81 -0.92
CA TYR A 141 6.95 -5.75 -1.42
C TYR A 141 7.73 -6.22 -2.65
N VAL A 142 7.65 -5.42 -3.71
CA VAL A 142 8.28 -5.68 -5.01
C VAL A 142 9.09 -4.47 -5.41
N ILE A 143 10.30 -4.71 -5.91
CA ILE A 143 11.21 -3.65 -6.35
C ILE A 143 11.45 -3.82 -7.85
N LEU A 144 10.92 -2.90 -8.64
CA LEU A 144 11.24 -2.82 -10.06
C LEU A 144 12.47 -1.93 -10.21
N VAL A 145 13.59 -2.54 -10.61
CA VAL A 145 14.78 -1.79 -11.01
C VAL A 145 14.66 -1.55 -12.51
N THR A 146 14.62 -0.28 -12.89
CA THR A 146 14.53 0.17 -14.28
C THR A 146 15.73 1.04 -14.57
N ASP A 147 16.28 0.92 -15.78
CA ASP A 147 17.38 1.75 -16.26
C ASP A 147 16.95 3.19 -16.59
#